data_AF-A0A0B5KZA5-F1
#
_entry.id   AF-A0A0B5KZA5-F1
#
_cell.length_a   1.000
_cell.length_b   1.000
_cell.length_c   1.000
_cell.angle_alpha   90.00
_cell.angle_beta   90.00
_cell.angle_gamma   90.00
#
_symmetry.space_group_name_H-M   'P 1'
#
loop_
_entity.id
_entity.type
_entity.pdbx_description
1 polymer ?
#
loop_
_entity_poly.entity_id
_entity_poly.type
_entity_poly.pdbx_seq_one_letter_code
_entity_poly.pdbx_strand_id
1 'polypeptide(L)' 'IPGLVSWICGGYLVSDPTLKRFFVLHFIFPFIALCIVFIHIFFLHLQGSTNPLGYDTALKIPFYPNL' A
#
# COMPACT_ATOMS: atom_id res chain seq x y z
N ILE A 1 15.40 22.37 0.58
CA ILE A 1 15.91 22.14 1.96
C ILE A 1 17.31 21.52 1.82
N PRO A 2 18.39 22.33 1.83
CA PRO A 2 19.74 21.78 1.78
C PRO A 2 19.93 20.94 3.04
N GLY A 3 20.10 19.62 2.89
CA GLY A 3 20.27 18.70 4.02
C GLY A 3 19.36 17.46 4.02
N LEU A 4 18.25 17.43 3.27
CA LEU A 4 17.35 16.26 3.25
C LEU A 4 18.08 15.00 2.74
N VAL A 5 18.81 15.13 1.63
CA VAL A 5 19.57 14.02 1.04
C VAL A 5 20.66 13.54 1.99
N SER A 6 21.39 14.46 2.62
CA SER A 6 22.43 14.12 3.60
C SER A 6 21.85 13.43 4.83
N TRP A 7 20.66 13.85 5.28
CA TRP A 7 19.97 13.23 6.41
C TRP A 7 19.49 11.81 6.10
N ILE A 8 18.84 11.60 4.94
CA ILE A 8 18.41 10.27 4.48
C ILE A 8 19.63 9.36 4.32
N CYS A 9 20.64 9.85 3.61
CA CYS A 9 21.84 9.07 3.29
C CYS A 9 22.81 8.91 4.48
N GLY A 10 22.64 9.66 5.57
CA GLY A 10 23.59 9.66 6.68
C GLY A 10 24.98 10.20 6.30
N GLY A 11 25.04 11.03 5.26
CA GLY A 11 26.26 11.57 4.67
C GLY A 11 26.02 12.16 3.28
N TYR A 12 27.05 12.79 2.70
CA TYR A 12 26.96 13.46 1.39
C TYR A 12 27.01 12.48 0.20
N LEU A 13 27.33 11.21 0.44
CA LEU A 13 27.45 10.15 -0.56
C LEU A 13 26.71 8.88 -0.12
N VAL A 14 26.27 8.09 -1.10
CA VAL A 14 25.69 6.76 -0.86
C VAL A 14 26.78 5.82 -0.35
N SER A 15 26.52 5.19 0.78
CA SER A 15 27.51 4.43 1.54
C SER A 15 26.83 3.37 2.43
N ASP A 16 27.59 2.54 3.15
CA ASP A 16 27.05 1.52 4.07
C ASP A 16 25.89 1.97 4.98
N PRO A 17 25.93 3.16 5.61
CA PRO A 17 24.82 3.70 6.39
C PRO A 17 23.52 3.84 5.59
N THR A 18 23.60 4.17 4.30
CA THR A 18 22.43 4.23 3.42
C THR A 18 21.81 2.85 3.24
N LEU A 19 22.61 1.87 2.83
CA LEU A 19 22.11 0.54 2.49
C LEU A 19 21.42 -0.12 3.69
N LYS A 20 22.00 0.00 4.89
CA LYS A 20 21.40 -0.52 6.12
C LYS A 20 20.06 0.14 6.45
N ARG A 21 19.94 1.47 6.27
CA ARG A 21 18.68 2.19 6.50
C ARG A 21 17.62 1.80 5.47
N PHE A 22 17.99 1.74 4.19
CA PHE A 22 17.08 1.33 3.13
C PHE A 22 16.62 -0.12 3.29
N PHE A 23 17.47 -1.02 3.76
CA PHE A 23 17.08 -2.39 4.08
C PHE A 23 16.03 -2.45 5.20
N VAL A 24 16.25 -1.73 6.30
CA VAL A 24 15.27 -1.67 7.40
C VAL A 24 13.95 -1.05 6.94
N LEU A 25 14.01 0.04 6.17
CA LEU A 25 12.82 0.66 5.60
C LEU A 25 12.08 -0.31 4.67
N HIS A 26 12.80 -0.96 3.74
CA HIS A 26 12.22 -1.96 2.83
C HIS A 26 11.61 -3.15 3.57
N PHE A 27 12.17 -3.54 4.72
CA PHE A 27 11.58 -4.59 5.54
C PHE A 27 10.27 -4.14 6.21
N ILE A 28 10.20 -2.89 6.69
CA ILE A 28 9.02 -2.36 7.40
C ILE A 28 7.89 -1.98 6.44
N PHE A 29 8.20 -1.41 5.28
CA PHE A 29 7.21 -0.90 4.32
C PHE A 29 6.14 -1.93 3.89
N PRO A 30 6.47 -3.20 3.61
CA PRO A 30 5.49 -4.25 3.30
C PRO A 30 4.43 -4.44 4.39
N PHE A 31 4.81 -4.35 5.67
CA PHE A 31 3.86 -4.47 6.77
C PHE A 31 2.93 -3.25 6.86
N ILE A 32 3.46 -2.05 6.63
CA ILE A 32 2.63 -0.83 6.54
C ILE A 32 1.66 -0.94 5.36
N ALA A 33 2.14 -1.38 4.19
CA ALA A 33 1.31 -1.59 3.01
C ALA A 33 0.20 -2.62 3.26
N LEU A 34 0.50 -3.71 3.97
CA LEU A 34 -0.48 -4.71 4.38
C LEU A 34 -1.59 -4.10 5.27
N CYS A 35 -1.23 -3.26 6.24
CA CYS A 35 -2.24 -2.52 7.03
C CYS A 35 -3.13 -1.63 6.15
N ILE A 36 -2.54 -0.93 5.17
CA ILE A 36 -3.29 -0.09 4.23
C ILE A 36 -4.21 -0.94 3.35
N VAL A 37 -3.77 -2.11 2.88
CA VAL A 37 -4.60 -3.04 2.10
C VAL A 37 -5.79 -3.51 2.91
N PHE A 38 -5.62 -3.85 4.20
CA PHE A 38 -6.75 -4.22 5.05
C PHE A 38 -7.77 -3.08 5.20
N ILE A 39 -7.31 -1.87 5.46
CA ILE A 39 -8.19 -0.68 5.57
C ILE A 39 -8.92 -0.45 4.24
N HIS A 40 -8.21 -0.55 3.12
CA HIS A 40 -8.78 -0.40 1.79
C HIS A 40 -9.88 -1.43 1.52
N ILE A 41 -9.61 -2.72 1.78
CA ILE A 41 -10.58 -3.81 1.58
C ILE A 41 -11.76 -3.69 2.54
N PHE A 42 -11.55 -3.21 3.77
CA PHE A 42 -12.63 -2.95 4.73
C PHE A 42 -13.64 -1.94 4.19
N PHE A 43 -13.17 -0.79 3.68
CA PHE A 43 -14.07 0.20 3.08
C PHE A 43 -14.72 -0.30 1.78
N LEU A 44 -14.01 -1.10 0.98
CA LEU A 44 -14.59 -1.75 -0.19
C LEU A 44 -15.72 -2.71 0.21
N HIS A 45 -15.59 -3.45 1.32
CA HIS A 45 -16.65 -4.33 1.81
C HIS A 45 -17.87 -3.55 2.35
N LEU A 46 -17.67 -2.35 2.91
CA LEU A 46 -18.78 -1.53 3.39
C LEU A 46 -19.60 -0.94 2.24
N GLN A 47 -18.94 -0.41 1.19
CA GLN A 47 -19.64 0.21 0.06
C GLN A 47 -20.04 -0.80 -1.02
N GLY A 48 -19.28 -1.89 -1.17
CA GLY A 48 -19.38 -2.83 -2.28
C GLY A 48 -18.61 -2.36 -3.52
N SER A 49 -18.40 -3.28 -4.47
CA SER A 49 -17.80 -2.97 -5.77
C SER A 49 -18.78 -2.24 -6.69
N THR A 50 -18.29 -1.28 -7.46
CA THR A 50 -19.04 -0.71 -8.58
C THR A 50 -19.08 -1.68 -9.77
N ASN A 51 -19.99 -1.43 -10.72
CA ASN A 51 -20.09 -2.22 -11.95
C ASN A 51 -19.87 -1.31 -13.18
N PRO A 52 -19.58 -1.88 -14.37
CA PRO A 52 -19.27 -1.10 -15.58
C PRO A 52 -20.38 -0.15 -16.04
N LEU A 53 -21.63 -0.40 -15.63
CA LEU A 53 -22.79 0.42 -16.00
C LEU A 53 -22.96 1.64 -15.08
N GLY A 54 -22.25 1.68 -13.94
CA GLY A 54 -22.21 2.84 -13.05
C GLY A 54 -23.49 3.09 -12.23
N TYR A 55 -24.46 2.19 -12.27
CA TYR A 55 -25.68 2.22 -11.45
C TYR A 55 -25.90 0.91 -10.72
N ASP A 56 -26.58 0.93 -9.57
CA ASP A 56 -26.84 -0.27 -8.79
C ASP A 56 -27.75 -1.25 -9.54
N THR A 57 -27.27 -2.47 -9.74
CA THR A 57 -28.03 -3.58 -10.30
C THR A 57 -28.35 -4.60 -9.21
N ALA A 58 -29.56 -5.17 -9.25
CA ALA A 58 -29.97 -6.22 -8.31
C ALA A 58 -29.29 -7.59 -8.58
N LEU A 59 -28.47 -7.69 -9.63
CA LEU A 59 -27.83 -8.92 -10.10
C LEU A 59 -26.48 -9.14 -9.40
N LYS A 60 -26.50 -9.47 -8.11
CA LYS A 60 -25.29 -9.87 -7.36
C LYS A 60 -25.13 -11.40 -7.38
N ILE A 61 -23.96 -11.88 -7.78
CA ILE A 61 -23.54 -13.28 -7.67
C ILE A 61 -22.60 -13.44 -6.47
N PRO A 62 -22.59 -14.61 -5.79
CA PRO A 62 -21.60 -14.89 -4.76
C PRO A 62 -20.19 -14.92 -5.36
N PHE A 63 -19.18 -14.45 -4.61
CA PHE A 63 -17.77 -14.49 -5.04
C PHE A 63 -17.18 -15.92 -5.03
N TYR A 64 -17.76 -16.80 -4.22
CA TYR A 64 -17.44 -18.22 -4.21
C TYR A 64 -18.59 -19.05 -3.58
N PRO A 65 -18.93 -20.23 -4.11
CA PRO A 65 -18.53 -20.75 -5.41
C PRO A 65 -19.16 -19.92 -6.53
N ASN A 66 -18.40 -19.67 -7.59
CA ASN A 66 -18.93 -19.03 -8.78
C ASN A 66 -19.65 -20.12 -9.60
N LEU A 67 -20.93 -19.89 -9.91
CA LEU A 67 -21.71 -20.77 -10.78
C LEU A 67 -21.21 -20.65 -12.23
#